data_AF-A0A3R8RUJ6-F1
#
_entry.id   AF-A0A3R8RUJ6-F1
#
_cell.length_a   1.000
_cell.length_b   1.000
_cell.length_c   1.000
_cell.angle_alpha   90.00
_cell.angle_beta   90.00
_cell.angle_gamma   90.00
#
_symmetry.space_group_name_H-M   'P 1'
#
loop_
_entity.id
_entity.type
_entity.pdbx_description
1 polymer ?
#
loop_
_entity_poly.entity_id
_entity_poly.type
_entity_poly.pdbx_seq_one_letter_code
_entity_poly.pdbx_strand_id
1 'polypeptide(L)'
;MVVLLLLAAVCCAAPVGNAISAYVALKAGAQEDGGIAEGGTAADIPPRMLTAYKKAVQQVGKHVPTCRGMRWPVLAGIARVESNHAVGRNIATNGDIRPRIYGVLLNGSGAGGNMTSFRDTDGGRWDSTSQGERAVGPFQFLPSTWDDVGEDANGDGRADPHNADDAALGAAIYLCGKGRDLTQRGQLTAAILQYNQSGTYVSNVLGWIDQYTAAAKDPGLKNVTGTVRTVIEAALSQRGVPYSWGGGKATGASYGICCSPSGKSGTTIKGFDCSGLTQYAYARAGIRLPRLAADQASVGKRIPAALGTFALRPGDLIFFAYVPGRDSSIYHVGIYAGSGQMINAPRPGTVVRLDAVDAMSGYAGGARLL
;
A
#
# COMPACT_ATOMS: atom_id res chain seq x y z
N MET A 1 49.13 -39.59 36.63
CA MET A 1 47.71 -39.94 36.83
C MET A 1 47.04 -40.02 35.48
N VAL A 2 46.56 -41.22 35.13
CA VAL A 2 45.43 -41.58 34.23
C VAL A 2 45.42 -40.91 32.82
N VAL A 3 45.85 -41.55 31.73
CA VAL A 3 45.30 -42.72 30.97
C VAL A 3 44.11 -42.36 30.06
N LEU A 4 44.37 -42.49 28.74
CA LEU A 4 43.51 -42.93 27.61
C LEU A 4 42.22 -42.13 27.29
N LEU A 5 41.75 -42.02 26.04
CA LEU A 5 41.62 -43.06 25.02
C LEU A 5 41.53 -42.48 23.59
N LEU A 6 42.08 -43.25 22.66
CA LEU A 6 41.98 -43.15 21.20
C LEU A 6 40.55 -43.41 20.69
N LEU A 7 40.22 -42.93 19.47
CA LEU A 7 40.00 -43.78 18.29
C LEU A 7 39.55 -42.99 17.04
N ALA A 8 40.17 -43.37 15.91
CA ALA A 8 39.77 -43.10 14.52
C ALA A 8 38.47 -43.87 14.17
N ALA A 9 37.77 -43.79 13.03
CA ALA A 9 38.13 -43.45 11.65
C ALA A 9 36.83 -43.42 10.76
N VAL A 10 36.88 -42.69 9.64
CA VAL A 10 36.52 -43.13 8.25
C VAL A 10 35.04 -43.29 7.80
N CYS A 11 34.75 -42.63 6.65
CA CYS A 11 33.73 -42.87 5.58
C CYS A 11 32.23 -42.85 5.93
N CYS A 12 31.27 -42.41 5.09
CA CYS A 12 31.12 -42.49 3.63
C CYS A 12 29.90 -41.62 3.16
N ALA A 13 29.88 -41.25 1.86
CA ALA A 13 28.70 -41.05 0.98
C ALA A 13 27.60 -39.97 1.24
N ALA A 14 27.42 -39.04 0.28
CA ALA A 14 26.17 -38.32 -0.04
C ALA A 14 25.21 -39.23 -0.87
N PRO A 15 23.93 -38.92 -1.24
CA PRO A 15 23.07 -37.69 -1.17
C PRO A 15 21.71 -37.96 -0.43
N VAL A 16 20.68 -37.11 -0.28
CA VAL A 16 19.59 -36.74 -1.22
C VAL A 16 18.62 -35.77 -0.52
N GLY A 17 18.19 -34.70 -1.22
CA GLY A 17 16.84 -34.05 -1.17
C GLY A 17 16.43 -33.27 0.09
N ASN A 18 15.76 -32.11 0.04
CA ASN A 18 15.16 -31.34 -1.05
C ASN A 18 14.91 -29.90 -0.57
N ALA A 19 15.06 -28.97 -1.52
CA ALA A 19 14.29 -27.75 -1.72
C ALA A 19 14.22 -26.66 -0.63
N ILE A 20 14.94 -25.60 -1.00
CA ILE A 20 15.02 -24.21 -0.58
C ILE A 20 13.69 -23.42 -0.57
N SER A 21 13.58 -22.52 0.40
CA SER A 21 13.34 -21.09 0.10
C SER A 21 14.02 -20.25 1.17
N ALA A 22 15.22 -19.77 0.84
CA ALA A 22 16.01 -18.87 1.65
C ALA A 22 16.17 -17.58 0.86
N TYR A 23 15.40 -16.56 1.21
CA TYR A 23 16.04 -15.28 1.44
C TYR A 23 16.30 -15.10 2.93
N VAL A 24 17.55 -14.73 3.19
CA VAL A 24 18.29 -14.91 4.43
C VAL A 24 17.59 -14.26 5.62
N ALA A 25 17.26 -15.11 6.59
CA ALA A 25 17.15 -14.73 7.98
C ALA A 25 18.55 -14.55 8.58
N LEU A 26 18.74 -13.46 9.33
CA LEU A 26 19.64 -13.34 10.47
C LEU A 26 19.07 -12.18 11.30
N LYS A 27 18.73 -12.24 12.59
CA LYS A 27 18.56 -13.23 13.68
C LYS A 27 18.16 -12.31 14.87
N ALA A 28 17.44 -12.63 15.94
CA ALA A 28 16.79 -13.80 16.51
C ALA A 28 15.91 -13.28 17.67
N GLY A 29 14.87 -14.02 18.05
CA GLY A 29 14.14 -13.81 19.31
C GLY A 29 12.63 -13.91 19.13
N ALA A 30 12.08 -15.10 19.38
CA ALA A 30 10.66 -15.38 19.36
C ALA A 30 9.89 -14.55 20.40
N GLN A 31 8.80 -13.91 19.98
CA GLN A 31 7.60 -13.66 20.82
C GLN A 31 6.42 -13.29 19.89
N GLU A 32 5.25 -13.86 20.17
CA GLU A 32 3.96 -13.60 19.51
C GLU A 32 3.57 -12.10 19.51
N ASP A 33 3.01 -11.58 18.41
CA ASP A 33 1.89 -10.58 18.31
C ASP A 33 1.86 -9.84 16.93
N GLY A 34 0.70 -9.89 16.25
CA GLY A 34 0.04 -8.69 15.69
C GLY A 34 0.68 -7.84 14.58
N GLY A 35 1.20 -8.41 13.50
CA GLY A 35 1.73 -7.63 12.37
C GLY A 35 0.77 -7.46 11.18
N ILE A 36 -0.17 -6.52 11.25
CA ILE A 36 -1.10 -6.23 10.14
C ILE A 36 -0.46 -5.26 9.12
N ALA A 37 -0.45 -5.70 7.85
CA ALA A 37 0.17 -5.06 6.69
C ALA A 37 -0.51 -3.73 6.27
N GLU A 38 0.24 -2.95 5.49
CA GLU A 38 0.07 -1.53 5.16
C GLU A 38 -1.23 -1.14 4.45
N GLY A 39 -1.69 0.09 4.75
CA GLY A 39 -2.81 0.78 4.10
C GLY A 39 -2.33 1.74 3.01
N GLY A 40 -2.97 1.76 1.83
CA GLY A 40 -2.59 2.55 0.66
C GLY A 40 -3.70 3.43 0.12
N THR A 41 -3.33 4.66 -0.23
CA THR A 41 -4.23 5.62 -0.90
C THR A 41 -3.53 6.28 -2.09
N ALA A 42 -4.28 7.04 -2.90
CA ALA A 42 -3.75 7.80 -4.03
C ALA A 42 -2.60 8.77 -3.67
N ALA A 43 -2.39 9.09 -2.39
CA ALA A 43 -1.28 9.92 -1.91
C ALA A 43 0.06 9.16 -1.82
N ASP A 44 0.03 7.82 -1.75
CA ASP A 44 1.22 6.96 -1.79
C ASP A 44 1.67 6.65 -3.24
N ILE A 45 0.87 7.07 -4.22
CA ILE A 45 1.13 6.88 -5.65
C ILE A 45 1.77 8.17 -6.18
N PRO A 46 2.98 8.12 -6.78
CA PRO A 46 3.54 9.26 -7.48
C PRO A 46 2.51 9.84 -8.47
N PRO A 47 2.25 11.16 -8.49
CA PRO A 47 1.19 11.76 -9.30
C PRO A 47 1.27 11.36 -10.79
N ARG A 48 2.50 11.18 -11.29
CA ARG A 48 2.73 10.74 -12.66
C ARG A 48 2.28 9.30 -12.92
N MET A 49 2.49 8.39 -11.97
CA MET A 49 1.98 7.01 -12.07
C MET A 49 0.45 6.96 -11.97
N LEU A 50 -0.16 7.75 -11.10
CA LEU A 50 -1.62 7.82 -11.02
C LEU A 50 -2.24 8.32 -12.33
N THR A 51 -1.57 9.27 -12.98
CA THR A 51 -1.95 9.76 -14.32
C THR A 51 -1.89 8.63 -15.35
N ALA A 52 -0.81 7.84 -15.35
CA ALA A 52 -0.66 6.67 -16.21
C ALA A 52 -1.78 5.65 -15.99
N TYR A 53 -2.11 5.31 -14.73
CA TYR A 53 -3.18 4.36 -14.43
C TYR A 53 -4.55 4.83 -14.93
N LYS A 54 -4.89 6.10 -14.73
CA LYS A 54 -6.15 6.68 -15.21
C LYS A 54 -6.22 6.68 -16.74
N LYS A 55 -5.11 7.03 -17.41
CA LYS A 55 -4.98 7.03 -18.86
C LYS A 55 -5.12 5.61 -19.44
N ALA A 56 -4.46 4.62 -18.84
CA ALA A 56 -4.59 3.22 -19.23
C ALA A 56 -6.05 2.71 -19.16
N VAL A 57 -6.78 3.05 -18.09
CA VAL A 57 -8.21 2.69 -17.95
C VAL A 57 -9.07 3.31 -19.06
N GLN A 58 -8.75 4.53 -19.52
CA GLN A 58 -9.46 5.17 -20.62
C GLN A 58 -9.15 4.52 -21.98
N GLN A 59 -7.96 3.91 -22.13
CA GLN A 59 -7.50 3.35 -23.40
C GLN A 59 -7.79 1.86 -23.55
N VAL A 60 -7.82 1.09 -22.46
CA VAL A 60 -7.90 -0.39 -22.51
C VAL A 60 -9.10 -0.91 -23.31
N GLY A 61 -10.22 -0.20 -23.31
CA GLY A 61 -11.40 -0.59 -24.10
C GLY A 61 -11.19 -0.58 -25.61
N LYS A 62 -10.15 0.10 -26.12
CA LYS A 62 -9.75 0.03 -27.53
C LYS A 62 -9.05 -1.28 -27.89
N HIS A 63 -8.35 -1.88 -26.92
CA HIS A 63 -7.57 -3.11 -27.11
C HIS A 63 -8.35 -4.35 -26.68
N VAL A 64 -9.13 -4.25 -25.60
CA VAL A 64 -10.01 -5.31 -25.11
C VAL A 64 -11.43 -4.77 -24.91
N PRO A 65 -12.24 -4.63 -25.98
CA PRO A 65 -13.56 -4.00 -25.94
C PRO A 65 -14.57 -4.67 -25.00
N THR A 66 -14.39 -5.96 -24.75
CA THR A 66 -15.24 -6.77 -23.88
C THR A 66 -14.86 -6.66 -22.40
N CYS A 67 -13.73 -6.03 -22.07
CA CYS A 67 -13.30 -5.87 -20.68
C CYS A 67 -14.22 -4.91 -19.92
N ARG A 68 -14.69 -5.35 -18.75
CA ARG A 68 -15.54 -4.54 -17.86
C ARG A 68 -14.87 -4.34 -16.51
N GLY A 69 -15.17 -3.23 -15.86
CA GLY A 69 -14.75 -3.00 -14.47
C GLY A 69 -13.27 -2.68 -14.24
N MET A 70 -12.48 -2.51 -15.31
CA MET A 70 -11.12 -1.98 -15.19
C MET A 70 -11.17 -0.58 -14.57
N ARG A 71 -10.42 -0.38 -13.49
CA ARG A 71 -10.40 0.87 -12.72
C ARG A 71 -9.00 1.11 -12.22
N TRP A 72 -8.60 2.38 -12.08
CA TRP A 72 -7.23 2.72 -11.67
C TRP A 72 -6.80 2.04 -10.34
N PRO A 73 -7.68 1.77 -9.36
CA PRO A 73 -7.31 1.00 -8.17
C PRO A 73 -6.80 -0.41 -8.46
N VAL A 74 -7.28 -1.07 -9.53
CA VAL A 74 -6.82 -2.40 -9.94
C VAL A 74 -5.35 -2.35 -10.37
N LEU A 75 -5.00 -1.39 -11.23
CA LEU A 75 -3.62 -1.17 -11.66
C LEU A 75 -2.72 -0.74 -10.51
N ALA A 76 -3.22 0.15 -9.64
CA ALA A 76 -2.49 0.58 -8.45
C ALA A 76 -2.22 -0.60 -7.50
N GLY A 77 -3.17 -1.52 -7.29
CA GLY A 77 -2.97 -2.68 -6.43
C GLY A 77 -1.81 -3.56 -6.89
N ILE A 78 -1.71 -3.84 -8.20
CA ILE A 78 -0.57 -4.60 -8.77
C ILE A 78 0.73 -3.81 -8.59
N ALA A 79 0.78 -2.56 -9.09
CA ALA A 79 2.02 -1.77 -9.04
C ALA A 79 2.52 -1.48 -7.62
N ARG A 80 1.63 -1.45 -6.62
CA ARG A 80 2.01 -1.33 -5.20
C ARG A 80 2.84 -2.54 -4.76
N VAL A 81 2.40 -3.74 -5.09
CA VAL A 81 3.09 -4.98 -4.71
C VAL A 81 4.36 -5.16 -5.54
N GLU A 82 4.33 -4.82 -6.83
CA GLU A 82 5.45 -5.08 -7.75
C GLU A 82 6.63 -4.12 -7.59
N SER A 83 6.36 -2.83 -7.42
CA SER A 83 7.42 -1.82 -7.41
C SER A 83 7.20 -0.70 -6.40
N ASN A 84 6.17 -0.83 -5.57
CA ASN A 84 5.67 0.27 -4.76
C ASN A 84 5.45 1.54 -5.61
N HIS A 85 4.77 1.40 -6.75
CA HIS A 85 4.51 2.49 -7.72
C HIS A 85 5.76 3.22 -8.23
N ALA A 86 6.91 2.55 -8.32
CA ALA A 86 8.17 3.19 -8.65
C ALA A 86 8.57 4.35 -7.69
N VAL A 87 8.09 4.34 -6.44
CA VAL A 87 8.47 5.33 -5.43
C VAL A 87 10.00 5.35 -5.27
N GLY A 88 10.56 6.57 -5.18
CA GLY A 88 12.00 6.80 -5.11
C GLY A 88 12.71 6.85 -6.47
N ARG A 89 11.99 6.67 -7.59
CA ARG A 89 12.51 6.86 -8.95
C ARG A 89 12.16 8.26 -9.48
N ASN A 90 12.93 8.73 -10.45
CA ASN A 90 12.51 9.85 -11.30
C ASN A 90 11.54 9.32 -12.35
N ILE A 91 10.36 9.92 -12.43
CA ILE A 91 9.33 9.59 -13.42
C ILE A 91 9.10 10.84 -14.24
N ALA A 92 9.67 10.85 -15.45
CA ALA A 92 9.62 11.99 -16.34
C ALA A 92 8.18 12.27 -16.84
N THR A 93 7.96 13.45 -17.39
CA THR A 93 6.65 13.86 -17.90
C THR A 93 6.16 12.94 -19.03
N ASN A 94 7.06 12.49 -19.91
CA ASN A 94 6.81 11.50 -20.96
C ASN A 94 6.57 10.07 -20.42
N GLY A 95 6.67 9.85 -19.11
CA GLY A 95 6.45 8.56 -18.46
C GLY A 95 7.73 7.77 -18.19
N ASP A 96 8.89 8.19 -18.67
CA ASP A 96 10.12 7.41 -18.50
C ASP A 96 10.54 7.29 -17.03
N ILE A 97 10.75 6.05 -16.59
CA ILE A 97 11.19 5.76 -15.23
C ILE A 97 12.71 5.53 -15.23
N ARG A 98 13.42 6.32 -14.42
CA ARG A 98 14.87 6.23 -14.23
C ARG A 98 15.26 6.26 -12.75
N PRO A 99 16.23 5.43 -12.32
CA PRO A 99 16.81 4.31 -13.07
C PRO A 99 15.75 3.26 -13.45
N ARG A 100 16.06 2.32 -14.36
CA ARG A 100 15.15 1.24 -14.76
C ARG A 100 14.91 0.24 -13.63
N ILE A 101 13.69 -0.32 -13.56
CA ILE A 101 13.29 -1.25 -12.49
C ILE A 101 13.49 -2.67 -12.99
N TYR A 102 14.34 -3.43 -12.30
CA TYR A 102 14.65 -4.82 -12.61
C TYR A 102 14.37 -5.69 -11.39
N GLY A 103 13.72 -6.83 -11.63
CA GLY A 103 13.54 -7.89 -10.68
C GLY A 103 14.83 -8.72 -10.50
N VAL A 104 14.72 -9.73 -9.64
CA VAL A 104 15.79 -10.72 -9.44
C VAL A 104 16.01 -11.53 -10.72
N LEU A 105 17.25 -11.98 -10.93
CA LEU A 105 17.59 -12.83 -12.08
C LEU A 105 17.04 -14.23 -11.86
N LEU A 106 16.21 -14.70 -12.80
CA LEU A 106 15.56 -16.00 -12.76
C LEU A 106 16.40 -17.03 -13.52
N ASN A 107 17.58 -17.36 -13.02
CA ASN A 107 18.50 -18.33 -13.64
C ASN A 107 18.69 -19.61 -12.80
N GLY A 108 17.86 -19.82 -11.78
CA GLY A 108 17.97 -20.96 -10.88
C GLY A 108 19.12 -20.88 -9.85
N SER A 109 19.86 -19.77 -9.78
CA SER A 109 20.96 -19.61 -8.82
C SER A 109 20.54 -19.52 -7.35
N GLY A 110 19.26 -19.30 -7.06
CA GLY A 110 18.80 -18.99 -5.70
C GLY A 110 19.01 -17.52 -5.30
N ALA A 111 19.54 -16.67 -6.19
CA ALA A 111 19.56 -15.23 -5.96
C ALA A 111 18.14 -14.69 -5.74
N GLY A 112 17.97 -13.72 -4.85
CA GLY A 112 16.61 -13.31 -4.46
C GLY A 112 15.86 -14.33 -3.58
N GLY A 113 16.44 -15.50 -3.28
CA GLY A 113 15.76 -16.61 -2.62
C GLY A 113 14.85 -17.35 -3.57
N ASN A 114 15.03 -17.08 -4.86
CA ASN A 114 14.24 -17.61 -5.94
C ASN A 114 15.08 -18.61 -6.74
N MET A 115 14.58 -19.84 -6.81
CA MET A 115 15.21 -20.92 -7.58
C MET A 115 14.52 -21.19 -8.92
N THR A 116 13.51 -20.40 -9.26
CA THR A 116 12.90 -20.43 -10.57
C THR A 116 13.95 -20.09 -11.62
N SER A 117 14.03 -20.95 -12.63
CA SER A 117 14.84 -20.72 -13.82
C SER A 117 13.91 -20.45 -14.99
N PHE A 118 14.06 -19.26 -15.58
CA PHE A 118 13.42 -18.86 -16.81
C PHE A 118 14.51 -18.53 -17.82
N ARG A 119 14.46 -19.19 -18.98
CA ARG A 119 15.37 -18.92 -20.08
C ARG A 119 15.08 -17.52 -20.64
N ASP A 120 16.13 -16.79 -20.99
CA ASP A 120 16.07 -15.52 -21.72
C ASP A 120 15.21 -15.65 -22.99
N THR A 121 14.25 -14.74 -23.14
CA THR A 121 13.28 -14.70 -24.25
C THR A 121 13.47 -13.51 -25.17
N ASP A 122 14.22 -12.48 -24.76
CA ASP A 122 14.33 -11.21 -25.51
C ASP A 122 15.77 -10.82 -25.87
N GLY A 123 16.76 -11.63 -25.50
CA GLY A 123 18.17 -11.37 -25.78
C GLY A 123 18.75 -10.23 -24.92
N GLY A 124 18.12 -9.93 -23.79
CA GLY A 124 18.48 -8.83 -22.91
C GLY A 124 17.97 -7.46 -23.35
N ARG A 125 17.00 -7.42 -24.28
CA ARG A 125 16.44 -6.17 -24.83
C ARG A 125 15.88 -5.28 -23.73
N TRP A 126 15.15 -5.85 -22.78
CA TRP A 126 14.47 -5.10 -21.73
C TRP A 126 15.19 -5.10 -20.39
N ASP A 127 16.02 -6.10 -20.11
CA ASP A 127 16.65 -6.28 -18.80
C ASP A 127 18.20 -6.30 -18.82
N SER A 128 18.79 -6.16 -20.01
CA SER A 128 20.24 -6.10 -20.24
C SER A 128 21.02 -7.36 -19.83
N THR A 129 20.39 -8.54 -19.86
CA THR A 129 21.06 -9.82 -19.59
C THR A 129 20.59 -10.92 -20.54
N SER A 130 21.50 -11.80 -20.95
CA SER A 130 21.18 -13.02 -21.71
C SER A 130 21.32 -14.30 -20.87
N GLN A 131 21.52 -14.17 -19.56
CA GLN A 131 21.78 -15.29 -18.64
C GLN A 131 20.51 -15.90 -18.02
N GLY A 132 19.35 -15.48 -18.48
CA GLY A 132 18.04 -15.76 -17.90
C GLY A 132 17.23 -14.47 -17.80
N GLU A 133 16.00 -14.60 -17.33
CA GLU A 133 15.03 -13.50 -17.33
C GLU A 133 15.04 -12.65 -16.07
N ARG A 134 14.63 -11.39 -16.20
CA ARG A 134 14.23 -10.53 -15.09
C ARG A 134 12.88 -9.91 -15.37
N ALA A 135 12.11 -9.76 -14.31
CA ALA A 135 10.93 -8.92 -14.36
C ALA A 135 11.32 -7.44 -14.58
N VAL A 136 10.64 -6.73 -15.48
CA VAL A 136 10.97 -5.36 -15.91
C VAL A 136 9.86 -4.37 -15.60
N GLY A 137 10.25 -3.13 -15.30
CA GLY A 137 9.33 -2.01 -15.18
C GLY A 137 8.53 -1.95 -13.87
N PRO A 138 7.64 -0.95 -13.72
CA PRO A 138 6.87 -0.73 -12.50
C PRO A 138 5.82 -1.82 -12.22
N PHE A 139 5.54 -2.64 -13.23
CA PHE A 139 4.61 -3.77 -13.18
C PHE A 139 5.35 -5.12 -13.19
N GLN A 140 6.69 -5.15 -13.26
CA GLN A 140 7.48 -6.39 -13.17
C GLN A 140 7.03 -7.46 -14.19
N PHE A 141 6.86 -7.06 -15.46
CA PHE A 141 6.58 -8.02 -16.54
C PHE A 141 7.77 -8.91 -16.80
N LEU A 142 7.55 -10.19 -17.08
CA LEU A 142 8.53 -10.96 -17.84
C LEU A 142 8.54 -10.43 -19.28
N PRO A 143 9.71 -10.26 -19.93
CA PRO A 143 9.83 -9.89 -21.33
C PRO A 143 8.90 -10.66 -22.29
N SER A 144 8.81 -11.99 -22.15
CA SER A 144 7.82 -12.79 -22.89
C SER A 144 6.36 -12.36 -22.70
N THR A 145 5.96 -11.97 -21.48
CA THR A 145 4.62 -11.43 -21.23
C THR A 145 4.47 -10.05 -21.85
N TRP A 146 5.52 -9.22 -21.78
CA TRP A 146 5.52 -7.89 -22.38
C TRP A 146 5.37 -7.93 -23.90
N ASP A 147 5.99 -8.90 -24.58
CA ASP A 147 5.86 -9.06 -26.03
C ASP A 147 4.41 -9.32 -26.48
N ASP A 148 3.57 -9.91 -25.61
CA ASP A 148 2.16 -10.18 -25.90
C ASP A 148 1.23 -8.99 -25.61
N VAL A 149 1.60 -8.08 -24.71
CA VAL A 149 0.69 -7.03 -24.18
C VAL A 149 1.22 -5.60 -24.28
N GLY A 150 2.47 -5.42 -24.71
CA GLY A 150 3.13 -4.14 -24.79
C GLY A 150 2.51 -3.24 -25.86
N GLU A 151 2.15 -2.02 -25.47
CA GLU A 151 1.52 -1.02 -26.33
C GLU A 151 2.15 0.35 -26.08
N ASP A 152 2.29 1.16 -27.14
CA ASP A 152 2.73 2.55 -27.05
C ASP A 152 1.56 3.44 -26.59
N ALA A 153 1.52 3.71 -25.29
CA ALA A 153 0.44 4.47 -24.66
C ALA A 153 0.74 5.96 -24.56
N ASN A 154 2.03 6.37 -24.61
CA ASN A 154 2.43 7.78 -24.59
C ASN A 154 2.50 8.41 -26.00
N GLY A 155 2.49 7.62 -27.06
CA GLY A 155 2.46 8.03 -28.46
C GLY A 155 3.82 8.45 -29.01
N ASP A 156 4.91 7.97 -28.43
CA ASP A 156 6.28 8.32 -28.85
C ASP A 156 6.87 7.37 -29.91
N GLY A 157 6.10 6.37 -30.35
CA GLY A 157 6.47 5.37 -31.34
C GLY A 157 7.13 4.12 -30.75
N ARG A 158 7.21 3.99 -29.43
CA ARG A 158 7.86 2.85 -28.77
C ARG A 158 7.07 2.36 -27.55
N ALA A 159 6.64 1.10 -27.57
CA ALA A 159 6.20 0.40 -26.37
C ALA A 159 7.42 0.03 -25.49
N ASP A 160 7.61 0.72 -24.35
CA ASP A 160 8.71 0.46 -23.38
C ASP A 160 8.16 0.03 -22.01
N PRO A 161 8.49 -1.18 -21.49
CA PRO A 161 8.01 -1.63 -20.18
C PRO A 161 8.57 -0.79 -19.02
N HIS A 162 9.62 0.02 -19.25
CA HIS A 162 10.15 0.98 -18.28
C HIS A 162 9.50 2.36 -18.37
N ASN A 163 8.51 2.54 -19.23
CA ASN A 163 7.66 3.73 -19.29
C ASN A 163 6.37 3.51 -18.47
N ALA A 164 5.99 4.52 -17.70
CA ALA A 164 4.81 4.46 -16.82
C ALA A 164 3.50 4.26 -17.58
N ASP A 165 3.31 4.95 -18.71
CA ASP A 165 2.05 4.90 -19.47
C ASP A 165 1.90 3.55 -20.17
N ASP A 166 2.95 3.10 -20.87
CA ASP A 166 2.95 1.85 -21.63
C ASP A 166 2.78 0.66 -20.69
N ALA A 167 3.57 0.60 -19.61
CA ALA A 167 3.48 -0.48 -18.64
C ALA A 167 2.10 -0.55 -17.97
N ALA A 168 1.47 0.61 -17.70
CA ALA A 168 0.11 0.65 -17.15
C ALA A 168 -0.94 0.15 -18.14
N LEU A 169 -0.83 0.49 -19.43
CA LEU A 169 -1.74 -0.01 -20.46
C LEU A 169 -1.55 -1.52 -20.68
N GLY A 170 -0.31 -1.99 -20.79
CA GLY A 170 0.00 -3.41 -20.92
C GLY A 170 -0.54 -4.23 -19.74
N ALA A 171 -0.44 -3.69 -18.51
CA ALA A 171 -1.01 -4.35 -17.33
C ALA A 171 -2.54 -4.40 -17.39
N ALA A 172 -3.17 -3.34 -17.89
CA ALA A 172 -4.61 -3.31 -18.06
C ALA A 172 -5.07 -4.37 -19.08
N ILE A 173 -4.38 -4.47 -20.23
CA ILE A 173 -4.63 -5.48 -21.27
C ILE A 173 -4.47 -6.89 -20.71
N TYR A 174 -3.36 -7.14 -20.02
CA TYR A 174 -3.05 -8.45 -19.45
C TYR A 174 -4.10 -8.92 -18.44
N LEU A 175 -4.51 -8.03 -17.52
CA LEU A 175 -5.56 -8.31 -16.53
C LEU A 175 -6.95 -8.46 -17.16
N CYS A 176 -7.25 -7.70 -18.20
CA CYS A 176 -8.49 -7.83 -18.97
C CYS A 176 -8.55 -9.17 -19.74
N GLY A 177 -7.39 -9.68 -20.18
CA GLY A 177 -7.27 -10.92 -20.94
C GLY A 177 -8.21 -10.94 -22.15
N LYS A 178 -9.02 -11.99 -22.28
CA LYS A 178 -9.98 -12.13 -23.39
C LYS A 178 -11.32 -11.40 -23.17
N GLY A 179 -11.43 -10.52 -22.17
CA GLY A 179 -12.66 -9.77 -21.87
C GLY A 179 -13.29 -10.11 -20.53
N ARG A 180 -12.49 -10.14 -19.46
CA ARG A 180 -12.99 -10.37 -18.10
C ARG A 180 -13.88 -9.22 -17.61
N ASP A 181 -14.79 -9.55 -16.69
CA ASP A 181 -15.52 -8.58 -15.89
C ASP A 181 -14.87 -8.44 -14.51
N LEU A 182 -13.99 -7.44 -14.37
CA LEU A 182 -13.23 -7.16 -13.16
C LEU A 182 -14.06 -6.48 -12.06
N THR A 183 -15.36 -6.27 -12.28
CA THR A 183 -16.29 -5.96 -11.18
C THR A 183 -16.59 -7.20 -10.34
N GLN A 184 -16.48 -8.40 -10.92
CA GLN A 184 -16.72 -9.65 -10.23
C GLN A 184 -15.45 -10.12 -9.51
N ARG A 185 -15.56 -10.30 -8.19
CA ARG A 185 -14.39 -10.66 -7.35
C ARG A 185 -13.71 -11.95 -7.82
N GLY A 186 -14.46 -12.97 -8.22
CA GLY A 186 -13.90 -14.22 -8.74
C GLY A 186 -13.07 -14.03 -10.03
N GLN A 187 -13.54 -13.21 -10.96
CA GLN A 187 -12.81 -12.93 -12.20
C GLN A 187 -11.60 -12.03 -11.96
N LEU A 188 -11.70 -11.06 -11.05
CA LEU A 188 -10.56 -10.25 -10.62
C LEU A 188 -9.48 -11.11 -9.95
N THR A 189 -9.87 -12.02 -9.05
CA THR A 189 -8.95 -13.00 -8.45
C THR A 189 -8.26 -13.86 -9.52
N ALA A 190 -9.01 -14.37 -10.49
CA ALA A 190 -8.44 -15.16 -11.58
C ALA A 190 -7.49 -14.36 -12.49
N ALA A 191 -7.75 -13.07 -12.70
CA ALA A 191 -6.84 -12.17 -13.43
C ALA A 191 -5.53 -11.96 -12.66
N ILE A 192 -5.59 -11.78 -11.34
CA ILE A 192 -4.40 -11.59 -10.50
C ILE A 192 -3.59 -12.89 -10.40
N LEU A 193 -4.25 -14.05 -10.35
CA LEU A 193 -3.58 -15.36 -10.40
C LEU A 193 -2.83 -15.61 -11.72
N GLN A 194 -3.36 -15.10 -12.83
CA GLN A 194 -2.67 -15.12 -14.12
C GLN A 194 -1.39 -14.26 -14.09
N TYR A 195 -1.40 -13.19 -13.29
CA TYR A 195 -0.23 -12.36 -13.03
C TYR A 195 0.83 -13.10 -12.22
N ASN A 196 0.41 -13.74 -11.12
CA ASN A 196 1.27 -14.54 -10.26
C ASN A 196 0.44 -15.62 -9.56
N GLN A 197 0.84 -16.89 -9.70
CA GLN A 197 0.08 -18.06 -9.20
C GLN A 197 0.20 -18.28 -7.68
N SER A 198 0.27 -17.21 -6.89
CA SER A 198 0.39 -17.25 -5.43
C SER A 198 -0.85 -16.69 -4.74
N GLY A 199 -1.48 -17.49 -3.87
CA GLY A 199 -2.63 -17.06 -3.07
C GLY A 199 -2.30 -15.89 -2.11
N THR A 200 -1.07 -15.85 -1.60
CA THR A 200 -0.58 -14.74 -0.76
C THR A 200 -0.45 -13.45 -1.57
N TYR A 201 0.09 -13.56 -2.79
CA TYR A 201 0.19 -12.42 -3.71
C TYR A 201 -1.20 -11.86 -4.04
N VAL A 202 -2.14 -12.75 -4.41
CA VAL A 202 -3.53 -12.39 -4.69
C VAL A 202 -4.17 -11.66 -3.52
N SER A 203 -4.04 -12.20 -2.31
CA SER A 203 -4.62 -11.60 -1.11
C SER A 203 -4.05 -10.21 -0.83
N ASN A 204 -2.73 -10.03 -1.02
CA ASN A 204 -2.05 -8.75 -0.86
C ASN A 204 -2.54 -7.72 -1.89
N VAL A 205 -2.51 -8.07 -3.19
CA VAL A 205 -2.98 -7.20 -4.28
C VAL A 205 -4.43 -6.81 -4.06
N LEU A 206 -5.32 -7.78 -3.79
CA LEU A 206 -6.73 -7.51 -3.55
C LEU A 206 -6.94 -6.55 -2.35
N GLY A 207 -6.16 -6.70 -1.28
CA GLY A 207 -6.17 -5.77 -0.15
C GLY A 207 -5.83 -4.34 -0.57
N TRP A 208 -4.79 -4.14 -1.37
CA TRP A 208 -4.44 -2.83 -1.92
C TRP A 208 -5.50 -2.29 -2.89
N ILE A 209 -6.08 -3.14 -3.75
CA ILE A 209 -7.18 -2.74 -4.64
C ILE A 209 -8.36 -2.22 -3.82
N ASP A 210 -8.71 -2.88 -2.74
CA ASP A 210 -9.84 -2.50 -1.88
C ASP A 210 -9.55 -1.16 -1.18
N GLN A 211 -8.33 -0.97 -0.65
CA GLN A 211 -7.90 0.28 -0.06
C GLN A 211 -7.87 1.45 -1.07
N TYR A 212 -7.31 1.25 -2.26
CA TYR A 212 -7.33 2.26 -3.32
C TYR A 212 -8.74 2.52 -3.84
N THR A 213 -9.61 1.51 -3.90
CA THR A 213 -11.02 1.69 -4.28
C THR A 213 -11.76 2.50 -3.23
N ALA A 214 -11.49 2.28 -1.95
CA ALA A 214 -11.98 3.14 -0.88
C ALA A 214 -11.45 4.57 -1.05
N ALA A 215 -10.14 4.77 -1.22
CA ALA A 215 -9.56 6.10 -1.42
C ALA A 215 -10.05 6.83 -2.68
N ALA A 216 -10.49 6.09 -3.71
CA ALA A 216 -11.07 6.63 -4.93
C ALA A 216 -12.48 7.18 -4.74
N LYS A 217 -13.21 6.73 -3.70
CA LYS A 217 -14.51 7.30 -3.35
C LYS A 217 -14.26 8.62 -2.63
N ASP A 218 -14.57 9.73 -3.32
CA ASP A 218 -14.62 11.04 -2.68
C ASP A 218 -15.68 10.97 -1.56
N PRO A 219 -15.36 11.35 -0.30
CA PRO A 219 -16.38 11.43 0.73
C PRO A 219 -17.47 12.36 0.23
N GLY A 220 -18.74 11.94 0.31
CA GLY A 220 -19.87 12.70 -0.23
C GLY A 220 -20.14 13.97 0.57
N LEU A 221 -19.28 14.99 0.44
CA LEU A 221 -19.32 16.23 1.22
C LEU A 221 -20.36 17.24 0.73
N LYS A 222 -21.10 16.91 -0.34
CA LYS A 222 -22.11 17.81 -0.95
C LYS A 222 -23.12 18.35 0.06
N ASN A 223 -23.48 17.53 1.06
CA ASN A 223 -24.47 17.88 2.10
C ASN A 223 -23.83 18.21 3.46
N VAL A 224 -22.50 18.22 3.55
CA VAL A 224 -21.79 18.57 4.79
C VAL A 224 -21.54 20.08 4.79
N THR A 225 -22.00 20.77 5.83
CA THR A 225 -21.96 22.24 5.93
C THR A 225 -21.41 22.70 7.29
N GLY A 226 -21.15 24.00 7.41
CA GLY A 226 -20.73 24.63 8.66
C GLY A 226 -19.42 24.07 9.24
N THR A 227 -19.35 24.02 10.57
CA THR A 227 -18.14 23.61 11.32
C THR A 227 -17.65 22.21 10.96
N VAL A 228 -18.57 21.28 10.67
CA VAL A 228 -18.22 19.91 10.25
C VAL A 228 -17.43 19.94 8.94
N ARG A 229 -17.87 20.75 7.97
CA ARG A 229 -17.18 20.92 6.69
C ARG A 229 -15.79 21.48 6.90
N THR A 230 -15.64 22.51 7.75
CA THR A 230 -14.34 23.12 8.07
C THR A 230 -13.34 22.09 8.62
N VAL A 231 -13.76 21.23 9.54
CA VAL A 231 -12.89 20.17 10.09
C VAL A 231 -12.45 19.19 9.01
N ILE A 232 -13.41 18.69 8.21
CA ILE A 232 -13.12 17.70 7.18
C ILE A 232 -12.23 18.29 6.07
N GLU A 233 -12.53 19.49 5.58
CA GLU A 233 -11.71 20.16 4.56
C GLU A 233 -10.30 20.45 5.08
N ALA A 234 -10.16 20.88 6.34
CA ALA A 234 -8.85 21.09 6.96
C ALA A 234 -8.02 19.79 7.02
N ALA A 235 -8.64 18.67 7.38
CA ALA A 235 -7.97 17.38 7.41
C ALA A 235 -7.60 16.88 6.00
N LEU A 236 -8.53 16.98 5.04
CA LEU A 236 -8.29 16.61 3.64
C LEU A 236 -7.20 17.46 3.00
N SER A 237 -7.08 18.74 3.37
CA SER A 237 -6.04 19.62 2.86
C SER A 237 -4.63 19.19 3.27
N GLN A 238 -4.49 18.32 4.28
CA GLN A 238 -3.21 17.75 4.71
C GLN A 238 -2.91 16.40 4.06
N ARG A 239 -3.77 15.88 3.17
CA ARG A 239 -3.52 14.60 2.49
C ARG A 239 -2.16 14.61 1.77
N GLY A 240 -1.37 13.57 1.97
CA GLY A 240 0.00 13.47 1.46
C GLY A 240 1.08 14.05 2.39
N VAL A 241 0.70 14.77 3.45
CA VAL A 241 1.68 15.20 4.47
C VAL A 241 2.23 13.98 5.21
N PRO A 242 3.56 13.83 5.37
CA PRO A 242 4.16 12.68 6.03
C PRO A 242 3.66 12.45 7.45
N TYR A 243 3.63 11.18 7.87
CA TYR A 243 3.49 10.82 9.27
C TYR A 243 4.74 11.25 10.04
N SER A 244 4.54 11.93 11.17
CA SER A 244 5.62 12.27 12.10
C SER A 244 5.22 11.90 13.53
N TRP A 245 5.93 10.95 14.15
CA TRP A 245 5.63 10.49 15.51
C TRP A 245 5.72 11.64 16.50
N GLY A 246 4.63 11.97 17.22
CA GLY A 246 4.59 13.12 18.10
C GLY A 246 4.43 14.47 17.37
N GLY A 247 4.38 14.48 16.04
CA GLY A 247 4.25 15.67 15.21
C GLY A 247 2.81 16.15 15.02
N GLY A 248 2.66 17.42 14.67
CA GLY A 248 1.37 18.06 14.46
C GLY A 248 0.95 18.94 15.65
N LYS A 249 0.46 20.14 15.34
CA LYS A 249 -0.07 21.12 16.30
C LYS A 249 -1.36 21.71 15.75
N ALA A 250 -2.10 22.41 16.59
CA ALA A 250 -3.25 23.22 16.18
C ALA A 250 -2.94 24.20 15.02
N THR A 251 -1.68 24.64 14.90
CA THR A 251 -1.22 25.57 13.85
C THR A 251 -0.77 24.88 12.55
N GLY A 252 -0.52 23.57 12.54
CA GLY A 252 -0.08 22.84 11.35
C GLY A 252 0.91 21.70 11.63
N ALA A 253 1.52 21.20 10.55
CA ALA A 253 2.51 20.14 10.60
C ALA A 253 3.76 20.60 11.38
N SER A 254 4.32 19.72 12.20
CA SER A 254 5.54 20.00 12.96
C SER A 254 6.49 18.82 12.92
N TYR A 255 7.74 19.04 13.30
CA TYR A 255 8.62 17.94 13.68
C TYR A 255 8.06 17.23 14.91
N GLY A 256 8.31 15.93 14.96
CA GLY A 256 7.89 15.05 16.03
C GLY A 256 9.00 14.80 17.05
N ILE A 257 8.87 13.70 17.77
CA ILE A 257 9.81 13.23 18.79
C ILE A 257 10.31 11.83 18.45
N CYS A 258 11.33 11.37 19.16
CA CYS A 258 11.73 9.96 19.15
C CYS A 258 11.18 9.26 20.42
N CYS A 259 10.72 8.03 20.37
CA CYS A 259 10.49 7.17 19.20
C CYS A 259 9.12 6.50 19.32
N SER A 260 8.55 6.06 18.20
CA SER A 260 7.35 5.22 18.20
C SER A 260 7.63 3.88 18.91
N PRO A 261 6.59 3.12 19.32
CA PRO A 261 6.76 1.76 19.83
C PRO A 261 7.55 0.84 18.88
N SER A 262 7.45 1.09 17.57
CA SER A 262 8.20 0.40 16.52
C SER A 262 9.61 0.97 16.24
N GLY A 263 10.10 1.87 17.09
CA GLY A 263 11.45 2.45 17.00
C GLY A 263 11.66 3.51 15.91
N LYS A 264 10.59 4.04 15.29
CA LYS A 264 10.70 5.07 14.24
C LYS A 264 10.71 6.47 14.86
N SER A 265 11.58 7.33 14.37
CA SER A 265 11.71 8.72 14.86
C SER A 265 10.90 9.70 14.02
N GLY A 266 10.20 10.64 14.67
CA GLY A 266 9.57 11.80 14.04
C GLY A 266 10.44 13.07 14.05
N THR A 267 11.63 13.05 14.68
CA THR A 267 12.44 14.26 14.92
C THR A 267 12.92 14.95 13.64
N THR A 268 13.04 14.22 12.53
CA THR A 268 13.51 14.73 11.23
C THR A 268 12.39 14.83 10.19
N ILE A 269 11.16 14.46 10.54
CA ILE A 269 10.01 14.46 9.62
C ILE A 269 9.04 15.54 10.05
N LYS A 270 8.79 16.54 9.18
CA LYS A 270 7.76 17.55 9.41
C LYS A 270 6.41 17.01 8.94
N GLY A 271 5.50 16.77 9.88
CA GLY A 271 4.28 16.04 9.58
C GLY A 271 3.25 16.05 10.71
N PHE A 272 2.37 15.04 10.69
CA PHE A 272 1.36 14.79 11.72
C PHE A 272 1.43 13.35 12.21
N ASP A 273 1.14 13.10 13.49
CA ASP A 273 0.59 11.82 13.91
C ASP A 273 -0.93 11.87 14.01
N CYS A 274 -1.55 10.75 14.41
CA CYS A 274 -3.00 10.57 14.39
C CYS A 274 -3.74 11.66 15.16
N SER A 275 -3.38 11.89 16.42
CA SER A 275 -4.03 12.88 17.27
C SER A 275 -3.53 14.31 17.02
N GLY A 276 -2.34 14.49 16.45
CA GLY A 276 -1.87 15.80 15.98
C GLY A 276 -2.66 16.30 14.77
N LEU A 277 -3.05 15.41 13.85
CA LEU A 277 -3.91 15.74 12.71
C LEU A 277 -5.31 16.15 13.16
N THR A 278 -5.90 15.42 14.11
CA THR A 278 -7.22 15.78 14.63
C THR A 278 -7.18 17.11 15.37
N GLN A 279 -6.14 17.36 16.18
CA GLN A 279 -5.92 18.66 16.82
C GLN A 279 -5.89 19.81 15.81
N TYR A 280 -5.16 19.65 14.71
CA TYR A 280 -5.09 20.64 13.65
C TYR A 280 -6.46 20.90 12.99
N ALA A 281 -7.13 19.83 12.57
CA ALA A 281 -8.39 19.94 11.86
C ALA A 281 -9.49 20.59 12.71
N TYR A 282 -9.62 20.18 13.97
CA TYR A 282 -10.58 20.76 14.91
C TYR A 282 -10.22 22.18 15.34
N ALA A 283 -8.92 22.53 15.39
CA ALA A 283 -8.51 23.91 15.67
C ALA A 283 -8.94 24.89 14.55
N ARG A 284 -9.07 24.44 13.29
CA ARG A 284 -9.64 25.27 12.20
C ARG A 284 -11.11 25.59 12.41
N ALA A 285 -11.81 24.78 13.20
CA ALA A 285 -13.16 24.99 13.67
C ALA A 285 -13.23 25.70 15.05
N GLY A 286 -12.10 26.15 15.60
CA GLY A 286 -12.03 26.79 16.92
C GLY A 286 -12.13 25.82 18.11
N ILE A 287 -12.06 24.50 17.87
CA ILE A 287 -12.19 23.47 18.91
C ILE A 287 -10.80 22.96 19.30
N ARG A 288 -10.48 23.02 20.60
CA ARG A 288 -9.20 22.56 21.13
C ARG A 288 -9.31 21.12 21.62
N LEU A 289 -8.58 20.21 20.98
CA LEU A 289 -8.48 18.82 21.40
C LEU A 289 -7.23 18.57 22.27
N PRO A 290 -7.27 17.62 23.22
CA PRO A 290 -6.09 17.15 23.93
C PRO A 290 -5.13 16.43 22.99
N ARG A 291 -3.88 16.23 23.44
CA ARG A 291 -2.79 15.73 22.59
C ARG A 291 -2.89 14.22 22.32
N LEU A 292 -3.33 13.44 23.30
CA LEU A 292 -3.38 11.98 23.20
C LEU A 292 -4.71 11.52 22.60
N ALA A 293 -4.66 10.50 21.74
CA ALA A 293 -5.86 9.91 21.14
C ALA A 293 -6.85 9.38 22.19
N ALA A 294 -6.35 8.74 23.25
CA ALA A 294 -7.18 8.26 24.36
C ALA A 294 -7.93 9.42 25.06
N ASP A 295 -7.25 10.53 25.33
CA ASP A 295 -7.88 11.70 25.94
C ASP A 295 -8.93 12.32 25.01
N GLN A 296 -8.70 12.30 23.70
CA GLN A 296 -9.67 12.81 22.72
C GLN A 296 -10.99 12.04 22.74
N ALA A 297 -10.98 10.75 23.10
CA ALA A 297 -12.21 9.95 23.22
C ALA A 297 -13.13 10.41 24.36
N SER A 298 -12.56 11.09 25.37
CA SER A 298 -13.33 11.68 26.47
C SER A 298 -13.95 13.04 26.11
N VAL A 299 -13.63 13.61 24.94
CA VAL A 299 -14.14 14.90 24.50
C VAL A 299 -15.44 14.73 23.73
N GLY A 300 -16.47 15.49 24.11
CA GLY A 300 -17.79 15.44 23.47
C GLY A 300 -18.61 14.22 23.89
N LYS A 301 -19.55 13.81 23.04
CA LYS A 301 -20.44 12.66 23.30
C LYS A 301 -19.82 11.38 22.75
N ARG A 302 -19.47 10.44 23.62
CA ARG A 302 -18.99 9.11 23.22
C ARG A 302 -20.05 8.34 22.41
N ILE A 303 -19.62 7.70 21.34
CA ILE A 303 -20.40 6.78 20.50
C ILE A 303 -19.84 5.36 20.74
N PRO A 304 -20.58 4.48 21.43
CA PRO A 304 -20.12 3.13 21.72
C PRO A 304 -19.83 2.30 20.47
N ALA A 305 -18.78 1.47 20.51
CA ALA A 305 -18.41 0.57 19.40
C ALA A 305 -19.54 -0.38 18.98
N ALA A 306 -20.37 -0.82 19.94
CA ALA A 306 -21.51 -1.71 19.71
C ALA A 306 -22.56 -1.11 18.75
N LEU A 307 -22.60 0.22 18.58
CA LEU A 307 -23.47 0.88 17.60
C LEU A 307 -22.89 0.89 16.18
N GLY A 308 -21.73 0.25 15.95
CA GLY A 308 -21.11 0.17 14.63
C GLY A 308 -20.76 1.53 14.02
N THR A 309 -20.42 1.51 12.73
CA THR A 309 -20.04 2.71 11.96
C THR A 309 -21.26 3.49 11.46
N PHE A 310 -22.45 2.88 11.44
CA PHE A 310 -23.69 3.54 11.01
C PHE A 310 -24.14 4.65 11.97
N ALA A 311 -23.72 4.61 13.23
CA ALA A 311 -24.00 5.64 14.21
C ALA A 311 -23.12 6.89 14.05
N LEU A 312 -22.04 6.80 13.24
CA LEU A 312 -21.11 7.89 12.98
C LEU A 312 -21.70 8.88 11.98
N ARG A 313 -21.36 10.16 12.15
CA ARG A 313 -21.67 11.27 11.27
C ARG A 313 -20.38 11.96 10.84
N PRO A 314 -20.30 12.51 9.62
CA PRO A 314 -19.12 13.25 9.18
C PRO A 314 -18.68 14.25 10.25
N GLY A 315 -17.37 14.31 10.49
CA GLY A 315 -16.76 15.10 11.56
C GLY A 315 -16.46 14.30 12.82
N ASP A 316 -17.25 13.27 13.18
CA ASP A 316 -17.02 12.48 14.39
C ASP A 316 -15.57 11.94 14.44
N LEU A 317 -14.96 11.95 15.62
CA LEU A 317 -13.70 11.23 15.84
C LEU A 317 -13.97 9.72 15.89
N ILE A 318 -13.06 8.93 15.36
CA ILE A 318 -13.09 7.47 15.37
C ILE A 318 -11.87 6.95 16.07
N PHE A 319 -12.03 5.95 16.93
CA PHE A 319 -10.95 5.44 17.76
C PHE A 319 -10.71 3.95 17.51
N PHE A 320 -9.46 3.54 17.67
CA PHE A 320 -9.06 2.14 17.64
C PHE A 320 -8.23 1.83 18.89
N ALA A 321 -8.50 0.69 19.50
CA ALA A 321 -7.96 0.30 20.80
C ALA A 321 -7.42 -1.12 20.77
N TYR A 322 -6.37 -1.38 21.56
CA TYR A 322 -5.83 -2.72 21.73
C TYR A 322 -6.79 -3.62 22.54
N VAL A 323 -7.51 -3.03 23.50
CA VAL A 323 -8.46 -3.73 24.35
C VAL A 323 -9.87 -3.17 24.10
N PRO A 324 -10.78 -3.98 23.53
CA PRO A 324 -12.17 -3.55 23.29
C PRO A 324 -12.83 -3.00 24.56
N GLY A 325 -13.49 -1.85 24.44
CA GLY A 325 -14.19 -1.20 25.55
C GLY A 325 -13.30 -0.44 26.55
N ARG A 326 -11.97 -0.40 26.37
CA ARG A 326 -11.05 0.32 27.26
C ARG A 326 -10.40 1.51 26.55
N ASP A 327 -10.95 2.70 26.76
CA ASP A 327 -10.48 3.94 26.12
C ASP A 327 -9.00 4.27 26.43
N SER A 328 -8.49 3.87 27.59
CA SER A 328 -7.06 4.03 27.92
C SER A 328 -6.12 3.19 27.05
N SER A 329 -6.65 2.24 26.28
CA SER A 329 -5.88 1.41 25.34
C SER A 329 -6.02 1.87 23.88
N ILE A 330 -6.64 3.04 23.65
CA ILE A 330 -6.74 3.65 22.34
C ILE A 330 -5.33 3.97 21.82
N TYR A 331 -5.01 3.41 20.67
CA TYR A 331 -3.73 3.57 20.00
C TYR A 331 -3.81 4.42 18.73
N HIS A 332 -5.02 4.66 18.21
CA HIS A 332 -5.21 5.44 16.99
C HIS A 332 -6.52 6.23 17.00
N VAL A 333 -6.50 7.38 16.32
CA VAL A 333 -7.67 8.23 16.09
C VAL A 333 -7.72 8.73 14.64
N GLY A 334 -8.92 8.86 14.09
CA GLY A 334 -9.19 9.47 12.79
C GLY A 334 -10.44 10.35 12.82
N ILE A 335 -10.74 11.03 11.71
CA ILE A 335 -11.94 11.86 11.52
C ILE A 335 -12.85 11.17 10.52
N TYR A 336 -14.08 10.85 10.89
CA TYR A 336 -15.04 10.25 9.98
C TYR A 336 -15.42 11.22 8.87
N ALA A 337 -15.24 10.81 7.63
CA ALA A 337 -15.55 11.60 6.44
C ALA A 337 -16.93 11.26 5.84
N GLY A 338 -17.62 10.26 6.41
CA GLY A 338 -18.84 9.68 5.84
C GLY A 338 -18.57 8.41 5.02
N SER A 339 -19.64 7.72 4.62
CA SER A 339 -19.59 6.54 3.74
C SER A 339 -18.59 5.44 4.16
N GLY A 340 -18.39 5.24 5.46
CA GLY A 340 -17.45 4.24 5.98
C GLY A 340 -15.97 4.64 5.87
N GLN A 341 -15.67 5.92 5.64
CA GLN A 341 -14.30 6.41 5.45
C GLN A 341 -13.84 7.32 6.59
N MET A 342 -12.54 7.33 6.83
CA MET A 342 -11.89 8.23 7.78
C MET A 342 -10.66 8.91 7.18
N ILE A 343 -10.39 10.12 7.63
CA ILE A 343 -9.15 10.84 7.38
C ILE A 343 -8.23 10.64 8.58
N ASN A 344 -7.01 10.15 8.35
CA ASN A 344 -6.08 9.80 9.42
C ASN A 344 -4.61 10.04 9.03
N ALA A 345 -3.74 10.07 10.05
CA ALA A 345 -2.30 9.90 9.93
C ALA A 345 -1.93 8.56 10.61
N PRO A 346 -1.86 7.44 9.87
CA PRO A 346 -1.99 6.11 10.47
C PRO A 346 -0.75 5.63 11.22
N ARG A 347 0.44 5.72 10.61
CA ARG A 347 1.66 5.16 11.20
C ARG A 347 2.95 5.66 10.52
N PRO A 348 4.13 5.47 11.14
CA PRO A 348 5.40 5.78 10.49
C PRO A 348 5.56 5.14 9.10
N GLY A 349 6.18 5.88 8.16
CA GLY A 349 6.37 5.44 6.77
C GLY A 349 5.17 5.69 5.85
N THR A 350 4.12 6.35 6.36
CA THR A 350 2.92 6.68 5.59
C THR A 350 2.66 8.19 5.59
N VAL A 351 1.57 8.62 4.94
CA VAL A 351 1.12 10.01 4.88
C VAL A 351 -0.31 10.14 5.41
N VAL A 352 -0.73 11.38 5.71
CA VAL A 352 -2.14 11.71 5.96
C VAL A 352 -2.97 11.29 4.76
N ARG A 353 -4.07 10.57 5.00
CA ARG A 353 -4.83 9.94 3.92
C ARG A 353 -6.26 9.59 4.32
N LEU A 354 -6.97 8.98 3.37
CA LEU A 354 -8.35 8.52 3.52
C LEU A 354 -8.38 6.98 3.52
N ASP A 355 -8.68 6.37 4.66
CA ASP A 355 -8.80 4.92 4.81
C ASP A 355 -10.26 4.53 5.05
N ALA A 356 -10.64 3.31 4.68
CA ALA A 356 -11.90 2.74 5.16
C ALA A 356 -11.80 2.49 6.68
N VAL A 357 -12.89 2.70 7.42
CA VAL A 357 -12.88 2.53 8.88
C VAL A 357 -12.59 1.08 9.26
N ASP A 358 -13.02 0.12 8.44
CA ASP A 358 -12.80 -1.32 8.62
C ASP A 358 -11.42 -1.80 8.15
N ALA A 359 -10.62 -0.94 7.52
CA ALA A 359 -9.24 -1.28 7.13
C ALA A 359 -8.28 -1.37 8.33
N MET A 360 -8.70 -0.90 9.51
CA MET A 360 -7.94 -0.95 10.76
C MET A 360 -8.69 -1.77 11.80
N SER A 361 -7.97 -2.68 12.48
CA SER A 361 -8.54 -3.54 13.51
C SER A 361 -8.73 -2.82 14.84
N GLY A 362 -9.57 -3.36 15.73
CA GLY A 362 -9.75 -2.81 17.07
C GLY A 362 -10.65 -1.57 17.12
N TYR A 363 -11.62 -1.45 16.21
CA TYR A 363 -12.63 -0.37 16.24
C TYR A 363 -13.23 -0.22 17.65
N ALA A 364 -13.05 0.97 18.24
CA ALA A 364 -13.43 1.29 19.60
C ALA A 364 -14.57 2.32 19.65
N GLY A 365 -15.31 2.52 18.55
CA GLY A 365 -16.38 3.51 18.48
C GLY A 365 -15.86 4.91 18.14
N GLY A 366 -16.67 5.94 18.43
CA GLY A 366 -16.35 7.33 18.09
C GLY A 366 -16.66 8.35 19.19
N ALA A 367 -16.44 9.62 18.90
CA ALA A 367 -16.87 10.74 19.74
C ALA A 367 -17.40 11.88 18.86
N ARG A 368 -18.55 12.42 19.25
CA ARG A 368 -19.22 13.52 18.55
C ARG A 368 -19.03 14.83 19.29
N LEU A 369 -18.46 15.81 18.60
CA LEU A 369 -18.20 17.14 19.12
C LEU A 369 -19.07 18.22 18.44
N LEU A 370 -19.68 17.90 17.30
CA LEU A 370 -20.38 18.82 16.41
C LEU A 370 -21.84 18.41 16.18
#